data_AF-A0AAW8WUR3-F1
#
_entry.id   AF-A0AAW8WUR3-F1
#
_cell.length_a   1.000
_cell.length_b   1.000
_cell.length_c   1.000
_cell.angle_alpha   90.00
_cell.angle_beta   90.00
_cell.angle_gamma   90.00
#
_symmetry.space_group_name_H-M   'P 1'
#
loop_
_entity.id
_entity.type
_entity.pdbx_description
1 polymer ?
#
loop_
_entity_poly.entity_id
_entity_poly.type
_entity_poly.pdbx_seq_one_letter_code
_entity_poly.pdbx_strand_id
1 'polypeptide(L)'
;MSVTVEINELSNNSSKLGIYINDRPIYWTGRAIEKPAIDKNPHHFMRYITGLALLPNLINKFTAVTVPKDDSNGYKYKQAIAEGEKALFKRFGAGDDFDKLMQLCTFTDEISNNMLNKQYCNDGPKPLIG
;
A
#
# COMPACT_ATOMS: atom_id res chain seq x y z
N MET A 1 -2.49 -22.13 3.95
CA MET A 1 -3.38 -21.28 4.79
C MET A 1 -4.22 -20.44 3.82
N SER A 2 -5.20 -19.65 4.26
CA SER A 2 -6.08 -18.90 3.32
C SER A 2 -5.79 -17.40 3.37
N VAL A 3 -5.55 -16.82 2.20
CA VAL A 3 -5.53 -15.37 1.99
C VAL A 3 -6.66 -15.04 1.01
N THR A 4 -7.62 -14.23 1.45
CA THR A 4 -8.68 -13.71 0.57
C THR A 4 -8.64 -12.19 0.56
N VAL A 5 -9.01 -11.61 -0.59
CA VAL A 5 -9.01 -10.17 -0.80
C VAL A 5 -10.38 -9.76 -1.28
N GLU A 6 -10.94 -8.77 -0.62
CA GLU A 6 -12.21 -8.13 -0.96
C GLU A 6 -11.90 -6.69 -1.38
N ILE A 7 -12.29 -6.32 -2.59
CA ILE A 7 -12.15 -4.94 -3.08
C ILE A 7 -13.39 -4.18 -2.62
N ASN A 8 -13.26 -3.40 -1.54
CA ASN A 8 -14.37 -2.61 -1.01
C ASN A 8 -14.56 -1.29 -1.79
N GLU A 9 -13.45 -0.67 -2.23
CA GLU A 9 -13.47 0.58 -2.99
C GLU A 9 -12.21 0.66 -3.86
N LEU A 10 -12.36 1.07 -5.12
CA LEU A 10 -11.23 1.34 -6.01
C LEU A 10 -11.57 2.53 -6.90
N SER A 11 -10.96 3.68 -6.62
CA SER A 11 -11.16 4.91 -7.39
C SER A 11 -9.86 5.70 -7.53
N ASN A 12 -9.86 6.68 -8.42
CA ASN A 12 -8.76 7.65 -8.59
C ASN A 12 -8.33 8.36 -7.31
N ASN A 13 -9.21 8.48 -6.31
CA ASN A 13 -9.00 9.34 -5.14
C ASN A 13 -8.98 8.58 -3.81
N SER A 14 -9.58 7.40 -3.77
CA SER A 14 -9.78 6.61 -2.56
C SER A 14 -9.92 5.14 -2.94
N SER A 15 -9.14 4.30 -2.28
CA SER A 15 -9.15 2.84 -2.48
C SER A 15 -9.08 2.14 -1.13
N LYS A 16 -9.88 1.09 -0.97
CA LYS A 16 -10.00 0.28 0.25
C LYS A 16 -10.08 -1.19 -0.10
N LEU A 17 -9.19 -1.98 0.51
CA LEU A 17 -9.17 -3.43 0.38
C LEU A 17 -9.34 -4.09 1.76
N GLY A 18 -10.21 -5.08 1.83
CA GLY A 18 -10.32 -6.03 2.94
C GLY A 18 -9.44 -7.24 2.66
N ILE A 19 -8.38 -7.41 3.44
CA ILE A 19 -7.43 -8.52 3.30
C ILE A 19 -7.63 -9.45 4.49
N TYR A 20 -7.97 -10.71 4.25
CA TYR A 20 -8.20 -11.69 5.30
C TYR A 20 -7.11 -12.75 5.23
N ILE A 21 -6.32 -12.86 6.30
CA ILE A 21 -5.27 -13.88 6.44
C ILE A 21 -5.69 -14.79 7.58
N ASN A 22 -6.00 -16.06 7.29
CA ASN A 22 -6.60 -17.00 8.26
C ASN A 22 -7.80 -16.37 9.00
N ASP A 23 -8.75 -15.82 8.24
CA ASP A 23 -9.97 -15.17 8.76
C ASP A 23 -9.74 -13.94 9.64
N ARG A 24 -8.49 -13.45 9.77
CA ARG A 24 -8.17 -12.21 10.47
C ARG A 24 -8.13 -11.04 9.49
N PRO A 25 -8.98 -10.02 9.65
CA PRO A 25 -9.01 -8.90 8.73
C PRO A 25 -7.80 -7.96 8.93
N ILE A 26 -7.36 -7.42 7.81
CA ILE A 26 -6.39 -6.33 7.66
C ILE A 26 -6.99 -5.42 6.60
N TYR A 27 -7.31 -4.19 6.99
CA TYR A 27 -7.82 -3.21 6.05
C TYR A 27 -6.68 -2.36 5.54
N TRP A 28 -6.57 -2.30 4.21
CA TRP A 28 -5.68 -1.37 3.53
C TRP A 28 -6.51 -0.22 2.98
N THR A 29 -6.02 1.00 3.17
CA THR A 29 -6.65 2.22 2.66
C THR A 29 -5.60 3.13 2.05
N GLY A 30 -5.83 3.58 0.82
CA GLY A 30 -5.03 4.60 0.14
C GLY A 30 -5.92 5.74 -0.32
N ARG A 31 -5.48 6.98 -0.11
CA ARG A 31 -6.20 8.20 -0.47
C ARG A 31 -5.27 9.18 -1.16
N ALA A 32 -5.70 9.71 -2.30
CA ALA A 32 -4.98 10.77 -2.99
C ALA A 32 -5.35 12.14 -2.39
N ILE A 33 -4.33 12.96 -2.14
CA ILE A 33 -4.45 14.35 -1.68
C ILE A 33 -3.72 15.24 -2.67
N GLU A 34 -4.39 16.30 -3.10
CA GLU A 34 -3.77 17.33 -3.94
C GLU A 34 -3.23 18.45 -3.04
N LYS A 35 -2.01 18.89 -3.32
CA LYS A 35 -1.37 20.05 -2.68
C LYS A 35 -0.86 21.01 -3.76
N PRO A 36 -0.77 22.32 -3.46
CA PRO A 36 -0.16 23.27 -4.38
C PRO A 36 1.25 22.82 -4.79
N ALA A 37 1.56 22.97 -6.08
CA ALA A 37 2.90 22.69 -6.57
C ALA A 37 3.96 23.65 -5.99
N ILE A 38 5.20 23.19 -5.89
CA ILE A 38 6.33 23.96 -5.32
C ILE A 38 6.64 25.20 -6.17
N ASP A 39 6.27 25.18 -7.45
CA ASP A 39 6.44 26.27 -8.41
C ASP A 39 5.54 27.49 -8.13
N LYS A 40 4.65 27.42 -7.13
CA LYS A 40 3.70 28.48 -6.74
C LYS A 40 2.70 28.87 -7.83
N ASN A 41 2.54 28.05 -8.87
CA ASN A 41 1.48 28.27 -9.85
C ASN A 41 0.14 27.80 -9.24
N PRO A 42 -0.86 28.70 -9.07
CA PRO A 42 -2.15 28.34 -8.46
C PRO A 42 -2.98 27.35 -9.29
N HIS A 43 -2.58 27.09 -10.54
CA HIS A 43 -3.19 26.12 -11.42
C HIS A 43 -2.45 24.77 -11.45
N HIS A 44 -1.29 24.67 -10.79
CA HIS A 44 -0.52 23.44 -10.70
C HIS A 44 -0.69 22.78 -9.33
N PHE A 45 -1.11 21.52 -9.35
CA PHE A 45 -1.27 20.71 -8.14
C PHE A 45 -0.40 19.47 -8.26
N MET A 46 0.27 19.12 -7.16
CA MET A 46 0.92 17.82 -6.99
C MET A 46 0.01 16.90 -6.20
N ARG A 47 -0.06 15.64 -6.64
CA ARG A 47 -0.83 14.61 -5.97
C ARG A 47 0.09 13.80 -5.05
N TYR A 48 -0.40 13.44 -3.88
CA TYR A 48 0.28 12.62 -2.88
C TYR A 48 -0.64 11.50 -2.44
N ILE A 49 -0.10 10.30 -2.27
CA ILE A 49 -0.87 9.20 -1.70
C ILE A 49 -0.61 9.15 -0.20
N THR A 50 -1.69 9.30 0.57
CA THR A 50 -1.70 9.01 1.99
C THR A 50 -2.36 7.65 2.19
N GLY A 51 -1.65 6.71 2.79
CA GLY A 51 -2.15 5.36 2.97
C GLY A 51 -1.27 4.53 3.87
N LEU A 52 -1.82 3.41 4.33
CA LEU A 52 -1.08 2.44 5.12
C LEU A 52 -0.23 1.60 4.18
N ALA A 53 1.10 1.67 4.25
CA ALA A 53 1.95 0.73 3.51
C ALA A 53 1.67 -0.70 4.01
N LEU A 54 1.31 -1.62 3.11
CA LEU A 54 0.85 -2.95 3.51
C LEU A 54 1.99 -3.79 4.09
N LEU A 55 3.13 -3.86 3.41
CA LEU A 55 4.28 -4.68 3.82
C LEU A 55 4.81 -4.33 5.22
N PRO A 56 5.10 -3.05 5.58
CA PRO A 56 5.48 -2.69 6.95
C PRO A 56 4.47 -3.12 8.02
N ASN A 57 3.17 -3.02 7.72
CA ASN A 57 2.13 -3.42 8.66
C ASN A 57 2.06 -4.94 8.82
N LEU A 58 2.25 -5.70 7.74
CA LEU A 58 2.33 -7.17 7.81
C LEU A 58 3.55 -7.61 8.62
N ILE A 59 4.71 -6.99 8.41
CA ILE A 59 5.93 -7.26 9.17
C ILE A 59 5.68 -7.01 10.67
N ASN A 60 5.19 -5.82 11.02
CA ASN A 60 4.91 -5.45 12.41
C ASN A 60 3.85 -6.35 13.08
N LYS A 61 2.89 -6.87 12.31
CA LYS A 61 1.77 -7.69 12.84
C LYS A 61 2.14 -9.16 13.01
N PHE A 62 2.95 -9.72 12.12
CA PHE A 62 3.19 -11.17 12.06
C PHE A 62 4.61 -11.58 12.46
N THR A 63 5.50 -10.63 12.68
CA THR A 63 6.90 -10.86 13.07
C THR A 63 7.24 -10.05 14.33
N ALA A 64 8.41 -10.30 14.90
CA ALA A 64 8.96 -9.48 15.99
C ALA A 64 9.74 -8.24 15.48
N VAL A 65 9.89 -8.08 14.16
CA VAL A 65 10.62 -6.97 13.57
C VAL A 65 9.78 -5.71 13.65
N THR A 66 10.38 -4.61 14.11
CA THR A 66 9.74 -3.30 14.16
C THR A 66 10.23 -2.46 12.98
N VAL A 67 9.34 -2.17 12.04
CA VAL A 67 9.60 -1.23 10.94
C VAL A 67 9.34 0.20 11.46
N PRO A 68 10.36 1.07 11.51
CA PRO A 68 10.21 2.43 12.00
C PRO A 68 9.29 3.24 11.08
N LYS A 69 8.40 4.04 11.68
CA LYS A 69 7.49 4.94 10.95
C LYS A 69 8.17 6.24 10.51
N ASP A 70 9.27 6.60 11.16
CA ASP A 70 10.08 7.78 10.87
C ASP A 70 11.54 7.36 10.82
N ASP A 71 12.13 7.42 9.62
CA ASP A 71 13.55 7.17 9.39
C ASP A 71 14.08 8.20 8.40
N SER A 72 14.66 9.26 8.96
CA SER A 72 15.13 10.44 8.24
C SER A 72 16.11 10.10 7.10
N ASN A 73 16.85 9.00 7.21
CA ASN A 73 17.86 8.57 6.22
C ASN A 73 17.49 7.27 5.49
N GLY A 74 16.34 6.65 5.80
CA GLY A 74 15.83 5.44 5.15
C GLY A 74 16.65 4.15 5.32
N TYR A 75 17.80 4.18 6.01
CA TYR A 75 18.66 3.01 6.21
C TYR A 75 18.04 1.98 7.15
N LYS A 76 17.54 2.41 8.31
CA LYS A 76 16.92 1.52 9.31
C LYS A 76 15.63 0.93 8.76
N TYR A 77 14.89 1.71 7.98
CA TYR A 77 13.71 1.25 7.28
C TYR A 77 14.05 0.11 6.32
N LYS A 78 15.02 0.31 5.41
CA LYS A 78 15.43 -0.73 4.45
C LYS A 78 15.91 -2.01 5.13
N GLN A 79 16.69 -1.87 6.20
CA GLN A 79 17.15 -3.01 6.99
C GLN A 79 15.98 -3.77 7.63
N ALA A 80 15.04 -3.05 8.28
CA ALA A 80 13.88 -3.65 8.91
C ALA A 80 12.94 -4.32 7.89
N ILE A 81 12.81 -3.78 6.68
CA ILE A 81 12.08 -4.45 5.59
C ILE A 81 12.76 -5.77 5.21
N ALA A 82 14.07 -5.77 4.94
CA ALA A 82 14.78 -6.98 4.54
C ALA A 82 14.76 -8.08 5.63
N GLU A 83 14.89 -7.69 6.90
CA GLU A 83 14.76 -8.62 8.03
C GLU A 83 13.32 -9.10 8.22
N GLY A 84 12.36 -8.20 8.06
CA GLY A 84 10.93 -8.49 8.14
C GLY A 84 10.46 -9.47 7.07
N GLU A 85 10.89 -9.29 5.82
CA GLU A 85 10.58 -10.22 4.71
C GLU A 85 11.12 -11.62 5.00
N LYS A 86 12.36 -11.75 5.50
CA LYS A 86 12.90 -13.06 5.90
C LYS A 86 12.09 -13.69 7.02
N ALA A 87 11.62 -12.89 7.98
CA ALA A 87 10.80 -13.38 9.08
C ALA A 87 9.38 -13.77 8.61
N LEU A 88 8.80 -13.02 7.68
CA LEU A 88 7.56 -13.38 6.99
C LEU A 88 7.75 -14.68 6.21
N PHE A 89 8.82 -14.83 5.44
CA PHE A 89 9.12 -16.07 4.72
C PHE A 89 9.25 -17.28 5.66
N LYS A 90 9.92 -17.14 6.80
CA LYS A 90 9.97 -18.23 7.80
C LYS A 90 8.59 -18.62 8.33
N ARG A 91 7.65 -17.68 8.39
CA ARG A 91 6.29 -17.89 8.91
C ARG A 91 5.31 -18.38 7.85
N PHE A 92 5.45 -17.91 6.62
CA PHE A 92 4.50 -18.07 5.52
C PHE A 92 5.07 -18.86 4.33
N GLY A 93 6.34 -19.26 4.37
CA GLY A 93 7.05 -19.92 3.26
C GLY A 93 6.74 -21.41 3.11
N ALA A 94 5.79 -21.96 3.88
CA ALA A 94 5.28 -23.29 3.61
C ALA A 94 4.24 -23.20 2.46
N GLY A 95 4.64 -23.61 1.26
CA GLY A 95 3.84 -23.47 0.04
C GLY A 95 3.87 -22.04 -0.51
N ASP A 96 2.83 -21.66 -1.26
CA ASP A 96 2.79 -20.39 -2.02
C ASP A 96 2.24 -19.19 -1.23
N ASP A 97 2.06 -19.33 0.09
CA ASP A 97 1.38 -18.30 0.90
C ASP A 97 2.22 -17.02 1.04
N PHE A 98 3.56 -17.14 1.15
CA PHE A 98 4.46 -15.98 1.12
C PHE A 98 4.38 -15.24 -0.21
N ASP A 99 4.40 -15.95 -1.34
CA ASP A 99 4.36 -15.33 -2.66
C ASP A 99 3.05 -14.57 -2.89
N LYS A 100 1.91 -15.13 -2.45
CA LYS A 100 0.61 -14.44 -2.48
C LYS A 100 0.61 -13.17 -1.65
N LEU A 101 1.25 -13.17 -0.48
CA LEU A 101 1.37 -11.97 0.36
C LEU A 101 2.23 -10.90 -0.32
N MET A 102 3.31 -11.29 -0.99
CA MET A 102 4.16 -10.35 -1.72
C MET A 102 3.45 -9.78 -2.94
N GLN A 103 2.74 -10.62 -3.71
CA GLN A 103 1.89 -10.17 -4.82
C GLN A 103 0.84 -9.15 -4.36
N LEU A 104 0.24 -9.37 -3.18
CA LEU A 104 -0.73 -8.44 -2.62
C LEU A 104 -0.09 -7.10 -2.22
N CYS A 105 1.12 -7.11 -1.68
CA CYS A 105 1.87 -5.88 -1.40
C CYS A 105 2.15 -5.11 -2.69
N THR A 106 2.64 -5.80 -3.73
CA THR A 106 2.85 -5.21 -5.06
C THR A 106 1.56 -4.63 -5.62
N PHE A 107 0.44 -5.33 -5.51
CA PHE A 107 -0.85 -4.85 -5.97
C PHE A 107 -1.29 -3.55 -5.27
N THR A 108 -1.10 -3.44 -3.95
CA THR A 108 -1.41 -2.19 -3.22
C THR A 108 -0.50 -1.03 -3.60
N ASP A 109 0.76 -1.30 -3.92
CA ASP A 109 1.71 -0.30 -4.39
C ASP A 109 1.37 0.16 -5.81
N GLU A 110 0.96 -0.76 -6.69
CA GLU A 110 0.46 -0.46 -8.03
C GLU A 110 -0.80 0.41 -7.99
N ILE A 111 -1.77 0.09 -7.12
CA ILE A 111 -2.96 0.94 -6.91
C ILE A 111 -2.53 2.34 -6.48
N SER A 112 -1.58 2.46 -5.55
CA SER A 112 -1.07 3.75 -5.08
C SER A 112 -0.39 4.55 -6.20
N ASN A 113 0.48 3.90 -6.97
CA ASN A 113 1.16 4.51 -8.12
C ASN A 113 0.17 4.94 -9.21
N ASN A 114 -0.88 4.15 -9.43
CA ASN A 114 -1.91 4.46 -10.41
C ASN A 114 -2.80 5.63 -9.94
N MET A 115 -3.17 5.69 -8.65
CA MET A 115 -3.84 6.87 -8.07
C MET A 115 -3.00 8.14 -8.18
N LEU A 116 -1.67 8.04 -8.02
CA LEU A 116 -0.73 9.16 -8.19
C LEU A 116 -0.80 9.72 -9.61
N ASN A 117 -0.90 8.83 -10.60
CA ASN A 117 -0.95 9.13 -12.03
C ASN A 117 -2.38 9.24 -12.60
N LYS A 118 -3.41 9.31 -11.75
CA LYS A 118 -4.85 9.37 -12.12
C LYS A 118 -5.33 8.24 -13.03
N GLN A 119 -4.84 7.03 -12.82
CA GLN A 119 -5.34 5.83 -13.48
C GLN A 119 -6.16 5.02 -12.48
N TYR A 120 -7.51 5.13 -12.51
CA TYR A 120 -8.55 4.08 -12.32
C TYR A 120 -9.99 4.67 -12.16
N CYS A 121 -10.96 4.07 -12.89
CA CYS A 121 -12.41 4.29 -12.74
C CYS A 121 -13.14 2.94 -12.65
N ASN A 122 -14.03 2.76 -11.67
CA ASN A 122 -15.05 1.68 -11.66
C ASN A 122 -16.42 2.20 -12.22
N ASP A 123 -16.35 3.11 -13.21
CA ASP A 123 -17.36 4.08 -13.70
C ASP A 123 -17.70 5.29 -12.79
N GLY A 124 -16.85 6.35 -12.90
CA GLY A 124 -17.13 7.79 -12.65
C GLY A 124 -16.50 8.44 -11.40
N PRO A 125 -16.09 9.75 -11.40
CA PRO A 125 -16.24 10.80 -12.44
C PRO A 125 -14.97 11.07 -13.27
N LYS A 126 -15.21 11.73 -14.42
CA LYS A 126 -14.32 12.04 -15.56
C LYS A 126 -12.97 12.69 -15.22
N PRO A 127 -11.97 12.55 -16.12
CA PRO A 127 -10.73 13.30 -16.01
C PRO A 127 -10.99 14.81 -16.08
N LEU A 128 -10.30 15.57 -15.23
CA LEU A 128 -10.10 17.00 -15.46
C LEU A 128 -9.20 17.12 -16.69
N ILE A 129 -9.81 17.51 -17.80
CA ILE A 129 -9.11 18.01 -18.98
C ILE A 129 -8.32 19.23 -18.52
N GLY A 130 -7.00 19.16 -18.66
CA GLY A 130 -6.08 20.30 -18.64
C GLY A 130 -5.53 20.48 -20.04
#